data_AF-A0A962GX97-F1
#
_entry.id   AF-A0A962GX97-F1
#
_cell.length_a   1.000
_cell.length_b   1.000
_cell.length_c   1.000
_cell.angle_alpha   90.00
_cell.angle_beta   90.00
_cell.angle_gamma   90.00
#
_symmetry.space_group_name_H-M   'P 1'
#
loop_
_entity.id
_entity.type
_entity.pdbx_description
1 polymer ?
#
loop_
_entity_poly.entity_id
_entity_poly.type
_entity_poly.pdbx_seq_one_letter_code
_entity_poly.pdbx_strand_id
1 'polypeptide(L)' 'MAAKNVIVFPTDFSPRSKSAVSWVQQMAEQLKAEVHCVYVVE' A
#
# COMPACT_ATOMS: atom_id res chain seq x y z
N MET A 1 -14.51 17.17 8.61
CA MET A 1 -13.28 16.78 7.89
C MET A 1 -13.66 15.66 6.95
N ALA A 2 -13.33 15.74 5.66
CA ALA A 2 -13.56 14.61 4.74
C ALA A 2 -12.62 13.45 5.12
N ALA A 3 -13.10 12.21 5.09
CA ALA A 3 -12.25 11.05 5.33
C ALA A 3 -11.17 10.96 4.25
N LYS A 4 -9.91 10.81 4.67
CA LYS A 4 -8.77 10.64 3.76
C LYS A 4 -8.77 9.20 3.25
N ASN A 5 -8.60 8.99 1.94
CA ASN A 5 -8.46 7.65 1.38
C ASN A 5 -7.14 7.04 1.86
N VAL A 6 -7.18 5.80 2.34
CA VAL A 6 -6.00 5.07 2.83
C VAL A 6 -5.92 3.72 2.14
N ILE A 7 -4.73 3.38 1.65
CA ILE A 7 -4.38 2.05 1.16
C ILE A 7 -3.47 1.40 2.21
N VAL A 8 -3.89 0.24 2.73
CA VAL A 8 -3.01 -0.60 3.56
C VAL A 8 -2.28 -1.56 2.64
N PHE A 9 -0.95 -1.45 2.59
CA PHE A 9 -0.08 -2.35 1.85
C PHE A 9 0.65 -3.30 2.81
N PRO A 10 0.11 -4.50 3.06
CA PRO A 10 0.83 -5.52 3.78
C PRO A 10 1.95 -6.06 2.90
N THR A 11 3.14 -6.20 3.47
CA THR A 11 4.28 -6.83 2.83
C THR A 11 4.91 -7.84 3.77
N ASP A 12 5.29 -8.98 3.22
CA ASP A 12 6.16 -10.00 3.82
C ASP A 12 7.56 -9.98 3.17
N PHE A 13 7.85 -8.94 2.38
CA PHE A 13 9.06 -8.78 1.56
C PHE A 13 9.33 -9.90 0.54
N SER A 14 8.39 -10.82 0.33
CA SER A 14 8.49 -11.85 -0.70
C SER A 14 8.56 -11.24 -2.11
N PRO A 15 9.06 -11.99 -3.11
CA PRO A 15 8.99 -11.55 -4.51
C PRO A 15 7.56 -11.19 -4.95
N ARG A 16 6.56 -11.91 -4.41
CA ARG A 16 5.15 -11.63 -4.67
C ARG A 16 4.74 -10.26 -4.14
N SER A 17 5.01 -9.96 -2.88
CA SER A 17 4.69 -8.64 -2.29
C SER A 17 5.45 -7.51 -2.99
N LYS A 18 6.70 -7.73 -3.39
CA LYS A 18 7.47 -6.76 -4.18
C LYS A 18 6.83 -6.45 -5.53
N SER A 19 6.26 -7.45 -6.20
CA SER A 19 5.58 -7.25 -7.49
C SER A 19 4.32 -6.37 -7.39
N ALA A 20 3.74 -6.23 -6.19
CA ALA A 20 2.57 -5.39 -5.94
C ALA A 20 2.90 -3.90 -5.74
N VAL A 21 4.17 -3.52 -5.56
CA VAL A 21 4.56 -2.13 -5.26
C VAL A 21 4.12 -1.14 -6.36
N SER A 22 4.30 -1.51 -7.63
CA SER A 22 3.91 -0.66 -8.76
C SER A 22 2.40 -0.43 -8.84
N TRP A 23 1.60 -1.44 -8.44
CA TRP A 23 0.15 -1.33 -8.37
C TRP A 23 -0.29 -0.41 -7.23
N VAL A 24 0.32 -0.54 -6.05
CA VAL A 24 0.04 0.31 -4.89
C VAL A 24 0.34 1.77 -5.21
N GLN A 25 1.45 2.05 -5.90
CA GLN A 25 1.82 3.40 -6.33
C GLN A 25 0.78 4.00 -7.28
N GLN A 26 0.38 3.26 -8.32
CA GLN A 26 -0.62 3.71 -9.29
C GLN A 26 -1.98 3.95 -8.62
N MET A 27 -2.40 3.07 -7.73
CA MET A 27 -3.65 3.22 -6.97
C MET A 27 -3.61 4.43 -6.05
N ALA A 28 -2.49 4.66 -5.36
CA ALA A 28 -2.34 5.81 -4.46
C ALA A 28 -2.48 7.14 -5.22
N GLU A 29 -1.89 7.22 -6.42
CA GLU A 29 -2.00 8.39 -7.30
C GLU A 29 -3.45 8.61 -7.76
N GLN A 30 -4.10 7.57 -8.28
CA GLN A 30 -5.47 7.65 -8.78
C GLN A 30 -6.49 8.00 -7.70
N LEU A 31 -6.34 7.42 -6.51
CA LEU A 31 -7.28 7.58 -5.41
C LEU A 31 -6.94 8.76 -4.50
N LYS A 32 -5.83 9.47 -4.77
CA LYS A 32 -5.25 10.48 -3.87
C LYS A 32 -5.13 9.94 -2.43
N ALA A 33 -4.68 8.69 -2.31
CA ALA A 33 -4.66 7.96 -1.07
C ALA A 33 -3.28 7.97 -0.41
N GLU A 34 -3.26 7.96 0.91
CA GLU A 34 -2.05 7.68 1.68
C GLU A 34 -1.80 6.17 1.71
N VAL A 35 -0.53 5.76 1.64
CA VAL A 35 -0.16 4.35 1.71
C VAL A 35 0.44 4.04 3.07
N HIS A 36 -0.16 3.11 3.81
CA HIS A 36 0.38 2.57 5.04
C HIS A 36 0.99 1.20 4.74
N CYS A 37 2.33 1.15 4.73
CA CYS A 37 3.07 -0.10 4.53
C CYS A 37 3.21 -0.83 5.87
N VAL A 38 2.81 -2.10 5.92
CA VAL A 38 2.80 -2.90 7.16
C VAL A 38 3.59 -4.19 6.95
N TYR A 39 4.54 -4.44 7.84
CA TYR A 39 5.21 -5.72 7.99
C TYR A 39 4.90 -6.27 9.39
N VAL A 40 4.54 -7.55 9.47
CA VAL A 40 4.26 -8.24 10.74
C VAL A 40 5.49 -9.05 11.12
N VAL A 41 6.00 -8.81 12.33
CA VAL A 41 7.09 -9.58 12.92
C VAL A 41 6.49 -10.77 13.67
N GLU A 42 7.05 -11.97 13.48
CA GLU A 42 6.72 -13.16 14.27
C GLU A 42 7.32 -13.11 15.68
#